data_AF-A0A370Q021-F1
#
_entry.id   AF-A0A370Q021-F1
#
_cell.length_a   1.000
_cell.length_b   1.000
_cell.length_c   1.000
_cell.angle_alpha   90.00
_cell.angle_beta   90.00
_cell.angle_gamma   90.00
#
_symmetry.space_group_name_H-M   'P 1'
#
loop_
_entity.id
_entity.type
_entity.pdbx_description
1 polymer ?
#
loop_
_entity_poly.entity_id
_entity_poly.type
_entity_poly.pdbx_seq_one_letter_code
_entity_poly.pdbx_strand_id
1 'polypeptide(L)'
;MSEQTFHTTTQDIRKPESHVSQAHDGKTPKNSNVSAMKSIIDQNTDKQAQIDKAQSNLPLPEDPPRASDWNSMDQRTVNVGSGGREGPVSGENNSALREPATASSSVRVSGEEYHTNTQPMSGVGRQGKDNLEGLPRDALYR
;
A
#
# COMPACT_ATOMS: atom_id res chain seq x y z
N MET A 1 45.40 24.35 8.63
CA MET A 1 44.58 23.91 7.48
C MET A 1 43.78 25.13 7.05
N SER A 2 44.24 25.81 6.00
CA SER A 2 43.65 27.09 5.57
C SER A 2 42.23 26.88 5.07
N GLU A 3 41.28 27.57 5.68
CA GLU A 3 39.93 27.82 5.16
C GLU A 3 40.05 28.60 3.84
N GLN A 4 40.39 27.88 2.76
CA GLN A 4 40.19 28.41 1.43
C GLN A 4 38.68 28.43 1.22
N THR A 5 38.12 29.61 1.45
CA THR A 5 36.88 30.11 0.88
C THR A 5 36.92 29.88 -0.64
N PHE A 6 36.57 28.66 -1.06
CA PHE A 6 36.26 28.42 -2.45
C PHE A 6 34.96 29.18 -2.72
N HIS A 7 35.05 30.30 -3.43
CA HIS A 7 33.90 31.03 -3.99
C HIS A 7 33.17 30.22 -5.08
N THR A 8 33.30 28.89 -5.06
CA THR A 8 32.64 27.97 -5.97
C THR A 8 31.26 27.64 -5.41
N THR A 9 30.24 27.81 -6.23
CA THR A 9 28.87 27.49 -5.85
C THR A 9 28.50 26.10 -6.35
N THR A 10 27.38 25.55 -5.85
CA THR A 10 26.80 24.32 -6.40
C THR A 10 26.51 24.44 -7.91
N GLN A 11 26.32 25.66 -8.43
CA GLN A 11 26.07 25.88 -9.86
C GLN A 11 27.33 25.66 -10.70
N ASP A 12 28.49 26.06 -10.17
CA ASP A 12 29.78 25.95 -10.86
C ASP A 12 30.23 24.49 -11.01
N ILE A 13 29.86 23.64 -10.05
CA ILE A 13 30.15 22.19 -10.11
C ILE A 13 29.20 21.40 -11.01
N ARG A 14 28.06 21.96 -11.45
CA ARG A 14 27.07 21.20 -12.23
C ARG A 14 27.59 20.73 -13.60
N LYS A 15 28.33 21.60 -14.30
CA LYS A 15 28.94 21.26 -15.60
C LYS A 15 29.98 20.13 -15.48
N PRO A 16 30.97 20.20 -14.57
CA PRO A 16 31.90 19.08 -14.38
C PRO A 16 31.21 17.82 -13.82
N GLU A 17 30.17 17.96 -12.99
CA GLU A 17 29.35 16.83 -12.52
C GLU A 17 28.71 16.07 -13.69
N SER A 18 28.11 16.81 -14.64
CA SER A 18 27.50 16.22 -15.84
C SER A 18 28.51 15.52 -16.74
N HIS A 19 29.71 16.08 -16.91
CA HIS A 19 30.76 15.43 -17.71
C HIS A 19 31.25 14.14 -17.05
N VAL A 20 31.48 14.16 -15.73
CA VAL A 20 31.93 12.99 -14.99
C VAL A 20 30.83 11.92 -14.93
N SER A 21 29.57 12.29 -14.71
CA SER A 21 28.47 11.32 -14.72
C SER A 21 28.30 10.66 -16.09
N GLN A 22 28.47 11.41 -17.18
CA GLN A 22 28.37 10.86 -18.54
C GLN A 22 29.44 9.80 -18.81
N ALA A 23 30.65 9.97 -18.26
CA ALA A 23 31.73 9.00 -18.37
C ALA A 23 31.55 7.76 -17.47
N HIS A 24 30.57 7.78 -16.55
CA HIS A 24 30.38 6.78 -15.50
C HIS A 24 28.92 6.32 -15.38
N ASP A 25 28.29 5.99 -16.52
CA ASP A 25 26.93 5.42 -16.59
C ASP A 25 25.86 6.25 -15.85
N GLY A 26 25.99 7.58 -15.91
CA GLY A 26 25.09 8.52 -15.22
C GLY A 26 25.35 8.68 -13.72
N LYS A 27 26.41 8.08 -13.17
CA LYS A 27 26.75 8.15 -11.74
C LYS A 27 28.07 8.87 -11.52
N THR A 28 28.11 9.83 -10.62
CA THR A 28 29.36 10.48 -10.21
C THR A 28 30.11 9.58 -9.21
N PRO A 29 31.34 9.12 -9.50
CA PRO A 29 32.09 8.28 -8.57
C PRO A 29 32.39 9.00 -7.24
N LYS A 30 32.33 8.27 -6.13
CA LYS A 30 32.57 8.81 -4.77
C LYS A 30 34.00 9.36 -4.60
N ASN A 31 34.97 8.77 -5.30
CA ASN A 31 36.37 9.15 -5.30
C ASN A 31 36.74 10.22 -6.34
N SER A 32 35.75 10.83 -7.01
CA SER A 32 36.02 11.90 -7.97
C SER A 32 36.25 13.24 -7.27
N ASN A 33 37.06 14.10 -7.90
CA ASN A 33 37.29 15.47 -7.43
C ASN A 33 35.99 16.28 -7.34
N VAL A 34 35.00 15.99 -8.20
CA VAL A 34 33.68 16.64 -8.15
C VAL A 34 32.91 16.26 -6.89
N SER A 35 32.94 14.98 -6.50
CA SER A 35 32.31 14.52 -5.25
C SER A 35 32.98 15.14 -4.02
N ALA A 36 34.30 15.31 -4.03
CA ALA A 36 35.03 15.99 -2.96
C ALA A 36 34.64 17.48 -2.87
N MET A 37 34.58 18.19 -4.01
CA MET A 37 34.14 19.59 -4.04
C MET A 37 32.70 19.76 -3.57
N LYS A 38 31.78 18.87 -3.99
CA LYS A 38 30.38 18.87 -3.53
C LYS A 38 30.28 18.70 -2.02
N SER A 39 31.05 17.77 -1.44
CA SER A 39 31.09 17.57 0.01
C SER A 39 31.56 18.82 0.77
N ILE A 40 32.55 19.55 0.25
CA ILE A 40 33.08 20.76 0.90
C ILE A 40 32.05 21.90 0.82
N ILE A 41 31.34 22.03 -0.30
CA ILE A 41 30.27 23.02 -0.48
C ILE A 41 29.10 22.72 0.47
N ASP A 42 28.70 21.45 0.59
CA ASP A 42 27.60 21.02 1.45
C ASP A 42 27.92 21.18 2.95
N GLN A 43 29.20 21.13 3.33
CA GLN A 43 29.65 21.38 4.71
C GLN A 43 29.66 22.86 5.07
N ASN A 44 29.97 23.74 4.12
CA ASN A 44 30.03 25.20 4.32
C ASN A 44 28.69 25.91 4.07
N THR A 45 27.67 25.17 3.62
CA THR A 45 26.33 25.70 3.37
C THR A 45 25.49 25.61 4.62
N ASP A 46 24.84 26.71 5.01
CA ASP A 46 23.82 26.71 6.05
C ASP A 46 22.54 26.03 5.53
N LYS A 47 22.43 24.73 5.83
CA LYS A 47 21.29 23.90 5.44
C LYS A 47 19.98 24.39 6.07
N GLN A 48 20.05 24.99 7.27
CA GLN A 48 18.85 25.48 7.96
C GLN A 48 18.26 26.65 7.18
N ALA A 49 19.10 27.61 6.78
CA ALA A 49 18.66 28.75 5.96
C ALA A 49 18.04 28.32 4.61
N GLN A 50 18.52 27.24 4.00
CA GLN A 50 17.93 26.70 2.76
C GLN A 50 16.56 26.07 2.99
N ILE A 51 16.37 25.36 4.10
CA ILE A 51 15.09 24.74 4.47
C ILE A 51 14.05 25.84 4.73
N ASP A 52 14.41 26.87 5.51
CA ASP A 52 13.49 27.97 5.84
C ASP A 52 13.05 28.74 4.58
N LYS A 53 13.98 28.93 3.62
CA LYS A 53 13.67 29.52 2.31
C LYS A 53 12.75 28.62 1.48
N ALA A 54 12.92 27.31 1.50
CA ALA A 54 12.05 26.40 0.76
C ALA A 54 10.64 26.33 1.39
N GLN A 55 10.55 26.32 2.72
CA GLN A 55 9.29 26.34 3.46
C GLN A 55 8.49 27.61 3.20
N SER A 56 9.14 28.77 3.18
CA SER A 56 8.48 30.06 2.91
C SER A 56 8.00 30.23 1.47
N ASN A 57 8.59 29.52 0.51
CA ASN A 57 8.18 29.57 -0.91
C ASN A 57 7.21 28.46 -1.30
N LEU A 58 6.80 27.61 -0.36
CA LEU A 58 5.84 26.55 -0.64
C LEU A 58 4.44 27.17 -0.76
N PRO A 59 3.76 27.06 -1.91
CA PRO A 59 2.40 27.55 -2.03
C PRO A 59 1.53 26.84 -0.99
N LEU A 60 0.77 27.60 -0.21
CA LEU A 60 -0.17 27.02 0.72
C LEU A 60 -1.19 26.21 -0.10
N PRO A 61 -1.58 25.00 0.35
CA PRO A 61 -2.68 24.29 -0.29
C PRO A 61 -3.92 25.19 -0.35
N GLU A 62 -4.52 25.30 -1.55
CA GLU A 62 -5.75 26.09 -1.77
C GLU A 62 -6.90 25.64 -0.85
N ASP A 63 -6.91 24.35 -0.49
CA ASP A 63 -7.80 23.77 0.52
C ASP A 63 -6.98 23.28 1.72
N PRO A 64 -6.84 24.08 2.81
CA PRO A 64 -6.30 23.54 4.05
C PRO A 64 -7.20 22.37 4.50
N PRO A 65 -6.63 21.29 5.08
CA PRO A 65 -7.42 20.18 5.57
C PRO A 65 -8.46 20.73 6.55
N ARG A 66 -9.73 20.68 6.13
CA ARG A 66 -10.85 21.13 6.95
C ARG A 66 -10.82 20.28 8.22
N ALA A 67 -10.99 20.92 9.39
CA ALA A 67 -11.09 20.19 10.64
C ALA A 67 -12.13 19.07 10.48
N SER A 68 -11.75 17.84 10.85
CA SER A 68 -12.62 16.67 10.70
C SER A 68 -13.96 16.97 11.39
N ASP A 69 -15.02 17.08 10.59
CA ASP A 69 -16.38 17.11 11.12
C ASP A 69 -16.64 15.72 11.69
N TRP A 70 -16.63 15.61 13.02
CA TRP A 70 -16.79 14.35 13.76
C TRP A 70 -18.08 13.59 13.41
N ASN A 71 -19.01 14.26 12.71
CA ASN A 71 -20.19 13.64 12.09
C ASN A 71 -19.87 12.68 10.93
N SER A 72 -18.62 12.61 10.47
CA SER A 72 -18.15 11.65 9.46
C SER A 72 -18.00 10.21 10.00
N MET A 73 -18.13 10.02 11.32
CA MET A 73 -18.16 8.68 11.94
C MET A 73 -19.57 8.23 12.34
N ASP A 74 -20.58 9.11 12.34
CA ASP A 74 -21.96 8.70 12.61
C ASP A 74 -22.55 8.06 11.35
N GLN A 75 -22.75 6.75 11.42
CA GLN A 75 -23.36 5.90 10.38
C GLN A 75 -24.73 6.42 9.89
N ARG A 76 -25.40 7.29 10.66
CA ARG A 76 -26.70 7.88 10.28
C ARG A 76 -26.57 9.09 9.36
N THR A 77 -25.44 9.79 9.37
CA THR A 77 -25.21 11.03 8.59
C THR A 77 -24.31 10.81 7.39
N VAL A 78 -23.44 9.79 7.41
CA VAL A 78 -22.74 9.39 6.20
C VAL A 78 -23.68 8.58 5.32
N ASN A 79 -23.86 9.04 4.08
CA ASN A 79 -24.67 8.40 3.05
C ASN A 79 -24.02 7.10 2.52
N VAL A 80 -23.41 6.31 3.43
CA VAL A 80 -23.20 4.88 3.20
C VAL A 80 -24.59 4.29 3.26
N GLY A 81 -25.26 4.28 2.10
CA GLY A 81 -26.56 3.63 1.94
C GLY A 81 -26.45 2.30 2.66
N SER A 82 -27.39 2.04 3.57
CA SER A 82 -27.49 0.81 4.34
C SER A 82 -27.11 -0.34 3.42
N GLY A 83 -25.85 -0.81 3.51
CA GLY A 83 -25.33 -1.92 2.72
C GLY A 83 -25.91 -3.22 3.26
N GLY A 84 -27.18 -3.18 3.65
CA GLY A 84 -28.01 -4.25 4.13
C GLY A 84 -28.14 -5.23 3.00
N ARG A 85 -27.16 -6.12 2.93
CA ARG A 85 -27.21 -7.42 2.27
C ARG A 85 -27.89 -7.33 0.90
N GLU A 86 -27.16 -6.82 -0.10
CA GLU A 86 -27.54 -7.04 -1.50
C GLU A 86 -27.47 -8.54 -1.80
N GLY A 87 -28.62 -9.20 -1.69
CA GLY A 87 -28.92 -10.52 -2.20
C GLY A 87 -28.14 -11.71 -1.60
N PRO A 88 -28.71 -12.92 -1.72
CA PRO A 88 -27.97 -14.16 -1.45
C PRO A 88 -26.85 -14.31 -2.50
N VAL A 89 -25.60 -14.51 -2.05
CA VAL A 89 -24.44 -14.79 -2.94
C VAL A 89 -24.61 -16.14 -3.64
N SER A 90 -25.32 -17.05 -2.99
CA SER A 90 -25.65 -18.37 -3.51
C SER A 90 -26.90 -18.88 -2.81
N GLY A 91 -28.08 -18.67 -3.41
CA GLY A 91 -29.32 -19.45 -3.17
C GLY A 91 -29.98 -19.43 -1.78
N GLU A 92 -29.22 -19.40 -0.70
CA GLU A 92 -29.66 -19.65 0.65
C GLU A 92 -29.05 -18.67 1.67
N ASN A 93 -29.74 -18.53 2.79
CA ASN A 93 -29.33 -17.80 4.00
C ASN A 93 -28.16 -18.48 4.73
N ASN A 94 -27.03 -18.72 4.06
CA ASN A 94 -25.86 -19.35 4.67
C ASN A 94 -24.79 -18.32 5.05
N SER A 95 -24.31 -18.43 6.28
CA SER A 95 -23.25 -17.60 6.87
C SER A 95 -21.85 -17.93 6.36
N ALA A 96 -21.67 -19.06 5.68
CA ALA A 96 -20.37 -19.61 5.27
C ALA A 96 -19.46 -18.67 4.44
N LEU A 97 -20.02 -17.74 3.65
CA LEU A 97 -19.24 -16.86 2.77
C LEU A 97 -19.08 -15.42 3.30
N ARG A 98 -19.85 -15.04 4.32
CA ARG A 98 -19.95 -13.64 4.76
C ARG A 98 -19.68 -13.45 6.24
N GLU A 99 -19.98 -14.42 7.08
CA GLU A 99 -19.74 -14.35 8.52
C GLU A 99 -18.37 -14.96 8.86
N PRO A 100 -17.73 -14.52 9.94
CA PRO A 100 -16.48 -15.13 10.40
C PRO A 100 -16.66 -16.63 10.61
N ALA A 101 -15.69 -17.42 10.14
CA ALA A 101 -15.70 -18.87 10.30
C ALA A 101 -15.46 -19.25 11.76
N THR A 102 -16.55 -19.45 12.52
CA THR A 102 -16.49 -19.84 13.93
C THR A 102 -16.49 -21.36 14.13
N ALA A 103 -16.65 -22.14 13.06
CA ALA A 103 -16.69 -23.59 13.09
C ALA A 103 -15.42 -24.24 12.50
N SER A 104 -15.23 -25.53 12.77
CA SER A 104 -14.12 -26.33 12.24
C SER A 104 -14.19 -26.47 10.72
N SER A 105 -13.05 -26.62 10.03
CA SER A 105 -13.05 -26.70 8.56
C SER A 105 -13.65 -28.04 8.06
N SER A 106 -14.66 -27.97 7.19
CA SER A 106 -15.28 -29.14 6.55
C SER A 106 -14.35 -29.88 5.58
N VAL A 107 -13.22 -29.27 5.19
CA VAL A 107 -12.17 -29.92 4.41
C VAL A 107 -11.34 -30.89 5.26
N ARG A 108 -11.25 -30.65 6.58
CA ARG A 108 -10.38 -31.40 7.49
C ARG A 108 -11.15 -32.35 8.40
N VAL A 109 -12.40 -32.02 8.71
CA VAL A 109 -13.25 -32.77 9.63
C VAL A 109 -14.59 -33.01 8.96
N SER A 110 -15.02 -34.28 8.91
CA SER A 110 -16.36 -34.63 8.47
C SER A 110 -17.37 -34.27 9.55
N GLY A 111 -18.23 -33.29 9.29
CA GLY A 111 -19.25 -32.87 10.25
C GLY A 111 -20.30 -33.97 10.51
N GLU A 112 -20.58 -34.79 9.50
CA GLU A 112 -21.54 -35.90 9.59
C GLU A 112 -20.98 -37.08 10.40
N GLU A 113 -19.71 -37.45 10.16
CA GLU A 113 -19.06 -38.55 10.87
C GLU A 113 -18.81 -38.22 12.35
N TYR A 114 -18.38 -36.99 12.63
CA TYR A 114 -18.01 -36.56 13.99
C TYR A 114 -19.13 -35.83 14.72
N HIS A 115 -20.30 -35.65 14.11
CA HIS A 115 -21.42 -34.87 14.64
C HIS A 115 -20.98 -33.48 15.16
N THR A 116 -20.04 -32.84 14.46
CA THR A 116 -19.52 -31.52 14.81
C THR A 116 -19.93 -30.51 13.76
N ASN A 117 -20.18 -29.27 14.19
CA ASN A 117 -20.45 -28.19 13.25
C ASN A 117 -19.17 -27.87 12.47
N THR A 118 -19.24 -27.99 11.14
CA THR A 118 -18.13 -27.66 10.25
C THR A 118 -18.54 -26.66 9.19
N GLN A 119 -17.62 -25.80 8.79
CA GLN A 119 -17.80 -24.77 7.78
C GLN A 119 -16.75 -24.88 6.67
N PRO A 120 -17.11 -24.57 5.41
CA PRO A 120 -18.48 -24.32 4.94
C PRO A 120 -19.36 -25.59 5.00
N MET A 121 -20.66 -25.43 5.27
CA MET A 121 -21.64 -26.52 5.14
C MET A 121 -21.78 -26.95 3.67
N SER A 122 -22.41 -28.10 3.40
CA SER A 122 -22.75 -28.50 2.03
C SER A 122 -23.69 -27.49 1.37
N GLY A 123 -23.66 -27.41 0.03
CA GLY A 123 -24.56 -26.56 -0.74
C GLY A 123 -24.16 -25.09 -0.82
N VAL A 124 -22.91 -24.72 -0.52
CA VAL A 124 -22.43 -23.33 -0.64
C VAL A 124 -21.97 -22.98 -2.06
N GLY A 125 -22.16 -21.72 -2.46
CA GLY A 125 -21.60 -21.22 -3.73
C GLY A 125 -22.12 -21.97 -4.94
N ARG A 126 -21.21 -22.44 -5.80
CA ARG A 126 -21.57 -23.25 -6.97
C ARG A 126 -22.08 -24.65 -6.61
N GLN A 127 -21.71 -25.19 -5.45
CA GLN A 127 -22.14 -26.53 -5.06
C GLN A 127 -23.67 -26.59 -4.93
N GLY A 128 -24.28 -25.63 -4.22
CA GLY A 128 -25.74 -25.52 -4.11
C GLY A 128 -26.37 -25.01 -5.40
N LYS A 129 -25.79 -23.99 -6.04
CA LYS A 129 -26.36 -23.40 -7.28
C LYS A 129 -26.47 -24.41 -8.43
N ASP A 130 -25.43 -25.22 -8.62
CA ASP A 130 -25.31 -26.12 -9.75
C ASP A 130 -25.67 -27.58 -9.35
N ASN A 131 -26.20 -27.80 -8.13
CA ASN A 131 -26.54 -29.11 -7.57
C ASN A 131 -25.40 -30.15 -7.71
N LEU A 132 -24.16 -29.71 -7.41
CA LEU A 132 -22.95 -30.53 -7.54
C LEU A 132 -22.74 -31.41 -6.31
N GLU A 133 -23.76 -32.17 -5.94
CA GLU A 133 -23.67 -33.14 -4.86
C GLU A 133 -23.04 -34.45 -5.34
N GLY A 134 -22.19 -35.04 -4.48
CA GLY A 134 -21.51 -36.30 -4.76
C GLY A 134 -20.21 -36.17 -5.56
N LEU A 135 -19.60 -37.31 -5.85
CA LEU A 135 -18.38 -37.38 -6.65
C LEU A 135 -18.69 -37.09 -8.13
N PRO A 136 -17.81 -36.39 -8.85
CA PRO A 136 -17.99 -36.17 -10.28
C PRO A 136 -17.97 -37.51 -11.03
N ARG A 137 -18.63 -37.56 -12.19
CA ARG A 137 -18.87 -38.81 -12.93
C ARG A 137 -17.58 -39.56 -13.28
N ASP A 138 -16.52 -38.85 -13.59
CA ASP A 138 -15.17 -39.37 -13.87
C ASP A 138 -14.51 -40.05 -12.67
N ALA A 139 -14.88 -39.68 -11.44
CA ALA A 139 -14.39 -40.32 -10.21
C ALA A 139 -15.19 -41.57 -9.79
N LEU A 140 -16.40 -41.76 -10.34
CA LEU A 140 -17.27 -42.91 -10.06
C LEU A 140 -16.95 -44.13 -10.91
N TYR A 141 -16.41 -43.92 -12.11
CA TYR A 141 -15.97 -44.99 -12.99
C TYR A 141 -14.47 -45.22 -12.80
N ARG A 142 -14.12 -46.32 -12.12
CA ARG A 142 -12.76 -46.87 -12.06
C ARG A 142 -12.64 -48.04 -13.02
#